data_AF-A0AA88YK33-F1
#
_entry.id   AF-A0AA88YK33-F1
#
_cell.length_a   1.000
_cell.length_b   1.000
_cell.length_c   1.000
_cell.angle_alpha   90.00
_cell.angle_beta   90.00
_cell.angle_gamma   90.00
#
_symmetry.space_group_name_H-M   'P 1'
#
loop_
_entity.id
_entity.type
_entity.pdbx_description
1 polymer ?
#
loop_
_entity_poly.entity_id
_entity_poly.type
_entity_poly.pdbx_seq_one_letter_code
_entity_poly.pdbx_strand_id
1 'polypeptide(L)' 'MLMPKKNRVAIYEYLFKEGVLVAKKDFYAPKHPDIDVPNLHVIKALTRGGFGRGRGAPPPQS' A
#
# COMPACT_ATOMS: atom_id res chain seq x y z
N MET A 1 10.98 -8.88 -8.08
CA MET A 1 10.56 -8.78 -6.66
C MET A 1 9.76 -10.01 -6.30
N LEU A 2 10.25 -10.80 -5.33
CA LEU A 2 9.56 -11.98 -4.82
C LEU A 2 8.55 -11.52 -3.76
N MET A 3 7.35 -11.12 -4.18
CA MET A 3 6.21 -10.97 -3.25
C MET A 3 5.40 -12.27 -3.29
N PRO A 4 5.04 -12.85 -2.14
CA PRO A 4 4.12 -13.99 -2.12
C PRO A 4 2.79 -13.60 -2.79
N LYS A 5 2.23 -14.53 -3.58
CA LYS A 5 1.01 -14.30 -4.36
C LYS A 5 -0.16 -13.86 -3.47
N LYS A 6 -0.26 -14.44 -2.27
CA LYS A 6 -1.28 -14.10 -1.26
C LYS A 6 -1.31 -12.61 -0.94
N ASN A 7 -0.15 -12.02 -0.60
CA ASN A 7 -0.05 -10.61 -0.23
C ASN A 7 -0.37 -9.69 -1.42
N ARG A 8 0.02 -10.09 -2.63
CA ARG A 8 -0.30 -9.32 -3.84
C ARG A 8 -1.80 -9.32 -4.11
N VAL A 9 -2.45 -10.48 -4.00
CA VAL A 9 -3.91 -10.60 -4.17
C VAL A 9 -4.64 -9.77 -3.11
N ALA A 10 -4.27 -9.89 -1.83
CA ALA A 10 -4.88 -9.12 -0.75
C ALA A 10 -4.78 -7.59 -0.95
N ILE A 11 -3.62 -7.09 -1.41
CA ILE A 11 -3.46 -5.66 -1.73
C ILE A 11 -4.42 -5.23 -2.84
N TYR A 12 -4.49 -6.01 -3.93
CA TYR A 12 -5.37 -5.67 -5.06
C TYR A 12 -6.85 -5.81 -4.71
N GLU A 13 -7.25 -6.87 -4.00
CA GLU A 13 -8.63 -7.06 -3.54
C GLU A 13 -9.09 -5.88 -2.67
N TYR A 14 -8.26 -5.44 -1.73
CA TYR A 14 -8.57 -4.26 -0.91
C TYR A 14 -8.65 -2.99 -1.78
N LEU A 15 -7.68 -2.77 -2.67
CA LEU A 15 -7.66 -1.61 -3.56
C LEU A 15 -8.89 -1.57 -4.48
N PHE A 16 -9.35 -2.71 -4.98
CA PHE A 16 -10.55 -2.79 -5.82
C PHE A 16 -11.85 -2.67 -5.01
N LYS A 17 -11.85 -3.11 -3.75
CA LYS A 17 -13.02 -3.02 -2.86
C LYS A 17 -13.26 -1.60 -2.35
N GLU A 18 -12.22 -0.94 -1.85
CA GLU A 18 -12.30 0.42 -1.30
C GLU A 18 -12.07 1.51 -2.37
N GLY A 19 -11.47 1.15 -3.51
CA GLY A 19 -11.10 2.09 -4.59
C GLY A 19 -9.89 2.98 -4.26
N VAL A 20 -9.51 3.08 -3.00
CA VAL A 20 -8.39 3.89 -2.50
C VAL A 20 -7.58 3.09 -1.48
N LEU A 21 -6.25 3.20 -1.56
CA LEU A 21 -5.34 2.64 -0.57
C LEU A 21 -4.26 3.66 -0.23
N VAL A 22 -4.08 3.96 1.06
CA VAL A 22 -3.15 4.99 1.54
C VAL A 22 -1.99 4.34 2.26
N ALA A 23 -0.85 4.18 1.59
CA ALA A 23 0.38 3.67 2.21
C ALA A 23 1.30 4.82 2.63
N LYS A 24 1.61 4.92 3.92
CA LYS A 24 2.68 5.81 4.41
C LYS A 24 4.03 5.28 3.94
N LYS A 25 4.98 6.15 3.57
CA LYS A 25 6.32 5.77 3.06
C LYS A 25 7.27 5.24 4.15
N ASP A 26 6.79 4.34 5.00
CA ASP A 26 7.54 3.73 6.10
C ASP A 26 7.91 2.29 5.75
N PHE A 27 9.10 2.07 5.20
CA PHE A 27 9.54 0.76 4.71
C PHE A 27 9.85 -0.26 5.82
N TYR A 28 10.07 0.21 7.05
CA TYR A 28 10.39 -0.62 8.21
C TYR A 28 9.14 -1.03 9.01
N ALA A 29 7.96 -0.51 8.65
CA ALA A 29 6.73 -0.87 9.32
C ALA A 29 6.43 -2.37 9.06
N PRO A 30 6.23 -3.18 10.11
CA PRO A 30 6.04 -4.63 9.96
C PRO A 30 4.73 -4.96 9.26
N LYS A 31 3.70 -4.11 9.39
CA LYS A 31 2.36 -4.30 8.83
C LYS A 31 1.72 -2.96 8.43
N HIS A 32 0.76 -3.03 7.51
CA HIS A 32 -0.15 -1.94 7.18
C HIS A 32 -1.35 -1.94 8.15
N PRO A 33 -1.91 -0.78 8.55
CA PRO A 33 -3.04 -0.74 9.50
C PRO A 33 -4.28 -1.49 9.00
N ASP A 34 -4.59 -1.41 7.71
CA ASP A 34 -5.83 -1.96 7.14
C ASP A 34 -5.68 -3.36 6.52
N ILE A 35 -4.43 -3.81 6.31
CA ILE A 35 -4.14 -5.06 5.61
C ILE A 35 -3.00 -5.79 6.32
N ASP A 36 -3.14 -7.11 6.53
CA ASP A 36 -2.10 -7.97 7.10
C ASP A 36 -0.95 -8.28 6.11
N VAL A 37 -0.40 -7.21 5.53
CA VAL A 37 0.68 -7.25 4.56
C VAL A 37 1.76 -6.24 4.97
N PRO A 38 3.05 -6.57 4.85
CA PRO A 38 4.13 -5.62 5.14
C PRO A 38 4.03 -4.37 4.28
N ASN A 39 4.24 -3.21 4.90
CA ASN A 39 4.09 -1.92 4.22
C ASN A 39 5.03 -1.79 3.00
N LEU A 40 6.22 -2.42 3.07
CA LEU A 40 7.15 -2.54 1.95
C LEU A 40 6.51 -3.12 0.68
N HIS A 41 5.64 -4.13 0.82
CA HIS A 41 4.96 -4.77 -0.30
C HIS A 41 3.89 -3.86 -0.89
N VAL A 42 3.15 -3.17 -0.03
CA VAL A 42 2.11 -2.21 -0.41
C VAL A 42 2.71 -1.05 -1.20
N ILE A 43 3.75 -0.39 -0.66
CA ILE A 43 4.42 0.74 -1.30
C ILE A 43 4.99 0.33 -2.67
N LYS A 44 5.65 -0.84 -2.74
CA LYS A 44 6.25 -1.31 -4.00
C LYS A 44 5.20 -1.76 -5.02
N ALA A 45 4.06 -2.31 -4.58
CA ALA A 45 2.95 -2.66 -5.46
C ALA A 45 2.36 -1.39 -6.13
N LEU A 46 2.11 -0.35 -5.35
CA LEU A 46 1.62 0.95 -5.84
C LEU A 46 2.65 1.65 -6.74
N THR A 47 3.93 1.60 -6.37
CA THR A 47 5.02 2.23 -7.15
C THR A 47 5.19 1.57 -8.52
N ARG A 48 5.08 0.23 -8.61
CA ARG A 48 5.28 -0.51 -9.87
C ARG A 48 4.12 -0.37 -10.84
N GLY A 49 2.89 -0.19 -10.35
CA GLY A 49 1.68 -0.17 -11.18
C GLY A 49 1.35 1.19 -11.84
N GLY A 50 2.19 2.22 -11.68
CA GLY A 50 1.90 3.56 -12.21
C GLY A 50 0.86 4.35 -11.40
N PHE A 51 0.26 3.75 -10.36
CA PHE A 51 -0.72 4.37 -9.47
C PHE A 51 -0.12 5.37 -8.47
N GLY A 52 1.21 5.51 -8.45
CA GLY A 52 1.94 6.38 -7.53
C GLY A 52 2.30 7.75 -8.11
N ARG A 53 1.32 8.62 -8.38
CA ARG A 53 1.58 10.08 -8.49
C ARG A 53 0.44 10.93 -7.92
N GLY A 54 0.18 10.77 -6.63
CA GLY A 54 -0.31 11.87 -5.79
C GLY A 54 0.86 12.34 -4.94
N ARG A 55 1.43 13.51 -5.23
CA ARG A 55 2.34 14.18 -4.29
C ARG A 55 1.59 14.33 -2.97
N GLY A 56 2.19 13.87 -1.87
CA GLY A 56 1.53 13.76 -0.58
C GLY A 56 0.77 15.03 -0.18
N ALA A 57 -0.53 14.90 0.02
CA ALA A 57 -1.21 15.77 0.95
C ALA A 57 -0.91 15.19 2.34
N PRO A 58 -0.27 15.94 3.26
CA PRO A 58 -0.17 15.51 4.64
C PRO A 58 -1.60 15.40 5.21
N PRO A 59 -1.87 14.44 6.12
CA PRO A 59 -3.15 14.39 6.81
C PRO A 59 -3.36 15.72 7.56
N PRO A 60 -4.60 16.25 7.60
CA PRO A 60 -4.90 17.39 8.45
C PRO A 60 -4.64 16.97 9.90
N GLN A 61 -3.55 17.50 10.48
CA GLN A 61 -3.31 17.39 11.90
C GLN A 61 -4.25 18.38 12.56
N SER A 62 -5.21 17.84 13.32
CA SER A 62 -6.05 18.58 14.26
C SER A 62 -5.22 19.30 15.30
#